data_AF-A0A3C0I3J5-F1
#
_entry.id   AF-A0A3C0I3J5-F1
#
_cell.length_a   1.000
_cell.length_b   1.000
_cell.length_c   1.000
_cell.angle_alpha   90.00
_cell.angle_beta   90.00
_cell.angle_gamma   90.00
#
_symmetry.space_group_name_H-M   'P 1'
#
loop_
_entity.id
_entity.type
_entity.pdbx_description
1 polymer ?
#
loop_
_entity_poly.entity_id
_entity_poly.type
_entity_poly.pdbx_seq_one_letter_code
_entity_poly.pdbx_strand_id
1 'polypeptide(L)'
;HPLLINAKIGLGTKNFLIEAAMSEHACEHAIDKGAEIVTQIQADGCNTLGFGEMGIGNTSSAAVLMHLLTDKSLDECVGSGTGLDETGIQHKLKVLKQAVANRKITKSPLTVLSTYGGFEIAMMVGAYLQAAELKMLILVDGFIATAALLVALKLYPNLLDYCIFTHQSQEKGHQKLLESLKASPVCNLEMRLGEGTGVAIAFPIIQAAVNFLNDMASFEEAGVSDGG
;
A
#
# COMPACT_ATOMS: atom_id res chain seq x y z
N HIS A 1 -21.35 -9.66 9.12
CA HIS A 1 -20.78 -9.61 10.49
C HIS A 1 -20.82 -8.15 10.94
N PRO A 2 -21.08 -7.83 12.24
CA PRO A 2 -21.18 -6.44 12.70
C PRO A 2 -19.94 -5.59 12.43
N LEU A 3 -18.75 -6.20 12.48
CA LEU A 3 -17.47 -5.54 12.17
C LEU A 3 -17.14 -5.46 10.66
N LEU A 4 -17.99 -6.01 9.78
CA LEU A 4 -17.76 -5.96 8.33
C LEU A 4 -18.48 -4.75 7.74
N ILE A 5 -17.72 -3.80 7.23
CA ILE A 5 -18.26 -2.69 6.43
C ILE A 5 -18.65 -3.24 5.05
N ASN A 6 -19.93 -3.17 4.69
CA ASN A 6 -20.39 -3.58 3.36
C ASN A 6 -20.16 -2.47 2.33
N ALA A 7 -18.97 -2.47 1.73
CA ALA A 7 -18.51 -1.49 0.75
C ALA A 7 -18.21 -2.12 -0.62
N LYS A 8 -19.02 -3.09 -1.04
CA LYS A 8 -18.76 -3.85 -2.28
C LYS A 8 -18.98 -2.99 -3.53
N ILE A 9 -17.94 -2.88 -4.36
CA ILE A 9 -18.01 -2.20 -5.67
C ILE A 9 -18.52 -3.15 -6.76
N GLY A 10 -18.09 -4.42 -6.73
CA GLY A 10 -18.49 -5.45 -7.68
C GLY A 10 -18.12 -6.86 -7.20
N LEU A 11 -18.50 -7.87 -7.97
CA LEU A 11 -18.15 -9.28 -7.71
C LEU A 11 -16.78 -9.63 -8.32
N GLY A 12 -15.74 -8.94 -7.83
CA GLY A 12 -14.39 -9.03 -8.38
C GLY A 12 -14.19 -8.17 -9.62
N THR A 13 -12.92 -7.87 -9.92
CA THR A 13 -12.54 -7.15 -11.15
C THR A 13 -12.57 -8.07 -12.36
N LYS A 14 -12.58 -7.48 -13.55
CA LYS A 14 -12.41 -8.20 -14.80
C LYS A 14 -10.96 -8.67 -14.96
N ASN A 15 -10.75 -9.66 -15.82
CA ASN A 15 -9.42 -10.12 -16.15
C ASN A 15 -8.68 -9.07 -16.99
N PHE A 16 -7.70 -8.39 -16.39
CA PHE A 16 -6.93 -7.36 -17.06
C PHE A 16 -6.04 -7.87 -18.20
N LEU A 17 -5.99 -9.18 -18.48
CA LEU A 17 -5.36 -9.71 -19.69
C LEU A 17 -6.22 -9.46 -20.94
N ILE A 18 -7.55 -9.39 -20.75
CA ILE A 18 -8.54 -9.33 -21.83
C ILE A 18 -9.13 -7.91 -21.95
N GLU A 19 -9.64 -7.35 -20.86
CA GLU A 19 -10.27 -6.02 -20.80
C GLU A 19 -9.71 -5.18 -19.64
N ALA A 20 -10.22 -3.98 -19.36
CA ALA A 20 -9.80 -3.22 -18.17
C ALA A 20 -10.34 -3.88 -16.89
N ALA A 21 -9.56 -3.88 -15.80
CA ALA A 21 -9.95 -4.49 -14.53
C ALA A 21 -11.29 -3.94 -13.98
N MET A 22 -11.54 -2.65 -14.16
CA MET A 22 -12.78 -1.98 -13.80
C MET A 22 -13.04 -0.77 -14.71
N SER A 23 -14.26 -0.24 -14.70
CA SER A 23 -14.53 1.05 -15.35
C SER A 23 -13.95 2.21 -14.55
N GLU A 24 -13.75 3.36 -15.19
CA GLU A 24 -13.31 4.59 -14.52
C GLU A 24 -14.27 4.97 -13.38
N HIS A 25 -15.58 4.92 -13.63
CA HIS A 25 -16.60 5.16 -12.60
C HIS A 25 -16.51 4.16 -11.43
N ALA A 26 -16.22 2.88 -11.68
CA ALA A 26 -16.07 1.91 -10.60
C ALA A 26 -14.77 2.14 -9.80
N CYS A 27 -13.71 2.63 -10.46
CA CYS A 27 -12.47 3.04 -9.83
C CYS A 27 -12.69 4.25 -8.93
N GLU A 28 -13.34 5.30 -9.44
CA GLU A 28 -13.72 6.49 -8.67
C GLU A 28 -14.60 6.13 -7.47
N HIS A 29 -15.65 5.33 -7.69
CA HIS A 29 -16.52 4.88 -6.60
C HIS A 29 -15.74 4.07 -5.52
N ALA A 30 -14.76 3.26 -5.91
CA ALA A 30 -13.92 2.54 -4.95
C ALA A 30 -13.05 3.50 -4.12
N ILE A 31 -12.45 4.51 -4.77
CA ILE A 31 -11.65 5.56 -4.13
C ILE A 31 -12.52 6.35 -3.15
N ASP A 32 -13.66 6.87 -3.61
CA ASP A 32 -14.58 7.65 -2.79
C ASP A 32 -15.03 6.86 -1.56
N LYS A 33 -15.30 5.56 -1.73
CA LYS A 33 -15.70 4.71 -0.62
C LYS A 33 -14.59 4.48 0.39
N GLY A 34 -13.34 4.37 -0.06
CA GLY A 34 -12.17 4.29 0.82
C GLY A 34 -11.98 5.57 1.63
N ALA A 35 -12.17 6.73 1.00
CA ALA A 35 -12.12 8.03 1.66
C ALA A 35 -13.25 8.17 2.71
N GLU A 36 -14.49 7.85 2.35
CA GLU A 36 -15.64 7.91 3.27
C GLU A 36 -15.40 7.09 4.55
N ILE A 37 -14.86 5.88 4.42
CA ILE A 37 -14.54 5.00 5.55
C ILE A 37 -13.50 5.65 6.48
N VAL A 38 -12.45 6.25 5.91
CA VAL A 38 -11.41 6.92 6.70
C VAL A 38 -11.96 8.14 7.43
N THR A 39 -12.80 8.95 6.77
CA THR A 39 -13.47 10.10 7.40
C THR A 39 -14.29 9.68 8.61
N GLN A 40 -15.02 8.56 8.52
CA GLN A 40 -15.79 8.05 9.66
C GLN A 40 -14.86 7.57 10.79
N ILE A 41 -13.81 6.82 10.48
CA ILE A 41 -12.87 6.33 11.49
C ILE A 41 -12.16 7.49 12.21
N GLN A 42 -11.83 8.56 11.49
CA GLN A 42 -11.26 9.76 12.09
C GLN A 42 -12.26 10.49 12.98
N ALA A 43 -13.53 10.61 12.57
CA ALA A 43 -14.59 11.21 13.36
C ALA A 43 -14.84 10.44 14.67
N ASP A 44 -14.59 9.13 14.67
CA ASP A 44 -14.65 8.27 15.86
C ASP A 44 -13.43 8.43 16.79
N GLY A 45 -12.50 9.35 16.48
CA GLY A 45 -11.38 9.75 17.33
C GLY A 45 -10.05 9.06 17.01
N CYS A 46 -9.99 8.27 15.93
CA CYS A 46 -8.74 7.68 15.48
C CYS A 46 -7.85 8.74 14.82
N ASN A 47 -6.53 8.69 15.07
CA ASN A 47 -5.54 9.57 14.44
C ASN A 47 -4.46 8.81 13.66
N THR A 48 -4.49 7.48 13.68
CA THR A 48 -3.48 6.60 13.08
C THR A 48 -4.17 5.44 12.38
N LEU A 49 -3.84 5.21 11.11
CA LEU A 49 -4.41 4.13 10.31
C LEU A 49 -3.30 3.26 9.75
N GLY A 50 -3.57 1.97 9.63
CA GLY A 50 -2.78 1.11 8.76
C GLY A 50 -3.70 0.25 7.92
N PHE A 51 -3.24 -0.06 6.71
CA PHE A 51 -4.06 -0.73 5.72
C PHE A 51 -3.55 -2.15 5.47
N GLY A 52 -4.50 -3.08 5.53
CA GLY A 52 -4.32 -4.45 5.08
C GLY A 52 -5.18 -4.72 3.87
N GLU A 53 -4.80 -5.73 3.11
CA GLU A 53 -5.51 -6.17 1.93
C GLU A 53 -5.65 -7.69 1.94
N MET A 54 -6.63 -8.18 1.18
CA MET A 54 -6.79 -9.61 0.93
C MET A 54 -7.42 -9.79 -0.45
N GLY A 55 -6.67 -10.36 -1.39
CA GLY A 55 -7.13 -10.59 -2.75
C GLY A 55 -6.25 -11.58 -3.50
N ILE A 56 -6.81 -12.72 -3.92
CA ILE A 56 -6.04 -13.70 -4.69
C ILE A 56 -5.66 -13.09 -6.05
N GLY A 57 -4.35 -13.03 -6.31
CA GLY A 57 -3.79 -12.55 -7.59
C GLY A 57 -3.40 -11.07 -7.61
N ASN A 58 -3.69 -10.31 -6.55
CA ASN A 58 -3.41 -8.87 -6.51
C ASN A 58 -1.91 -8.50 -6.47
N THR A 59 -1.02 -9.43 -6.13
CA THR A 59 0.43 -9.26 -6.34
C THR A 59 0.79 -9.08 -7.82
N SER A 60 -0.06 -9.54 -8.74
CA SER A 60 0.07 -9.29 -10.18
C SER A 60 -0.33 -7.85 -10.51
N SER A 61 -1.44 -7.38 -9.94
CA SER A 61 -1.89 -5.98 -10.07
C SER A 61 -0.84 -5.01 -9.52
N ALA A 62 -0.34 -5.27 -8.30
CA ALA A 62 0.71 -4.47 -7.67
C ALA A 62 1.99 -4.38 -8.52
N ALA A 63 2.44 -5.50 -9.11
CA ALA A 63 3.61 -5.51 -9.98
C ALA A 63 3.42 -4.70 -11.26
N VAL A 64 2.24 -4.75 -11.88
CA VAL A 64 1.93 -3.96 -13.08
C VAL A 64 1.80 -2.47 -12.75
N LEU A 65 1.14 -2.14 -11.64
CA LEU A 65 1.04 -0.75 -11.15
C LEU A 65 2.43 -0.16 -10.90
N MET A 66 3.29 -0.89 -10.18
CA MET A 66 4.67 -0.50 -9.93
C MET A 66 5.44 -0.30 -11.25
N HIS A 67 5.36 -1.25 -12.19
CA HIS A 67 6.03 -1.15 -13.48
C HIS A 67 5.59 0.08 -14.29
N LEU A 68 4.29 0.37 -14.33
CA LEU A 68 3.75 1.45 -15.16
C LEU A 68 3.92 2.84 -14.54
N LEU A 69 4.01 2.92 -13.21
CA LEU A 69 4.12 4.17 -12.46
C LEU A 69 5.55 4.48 -12.01
N THR A 70 6.50 3.57 -12.22
CA THR A 70 7.94 3.80 -11.99
C THR A 70 8.73 3.51 -13.25
N ASP A 71 10.04 3.71 -13.20
CA ASP A 71 10.96 3.35 -14.29
C ASP A 71 11.49 1.90 -14.17
N LYS A 72 10.89 1.09 -13.31
CA LYS A 72 11.32 -0.30 -13.05
C LYS A 72 10.82 -1.26 -14.13
N SER A 73 11.65 -2.23 -14.50
CA SER A 73 11.23 -3.29 -15.42
C SER A 73 10.19 -4.19 -14.74
N LEU A 74 9.35 -4.85 -15.55
CA LEU A 74 8.35 -5.76 -14.98
C LEU A 74 8.99 -6.99 -14.29
N ASP A 75 10.18 -7.42 -14.73
CA ASP A 75 10.95 -8.48 -14.07
C ASP A 75 11.56 -8.07 -12.71
N GLU A 76 11.79 -6.78 -12.49
CA GLU A 76 12.13 -6.23 -11.17
C GLU A 76 10.90 -6.22 -10.24
N CYS A 77 9.69 -6.05 -10.79
CA CYS A 77 8.46 -5.88 -10.03
C CYS A 77 7.79 -7.21 -9.64
N VAL A 78 8.02 -8.30 -10.39
CA VAL A 78 7.34 -9.58 -10.17
C VAL A 78 8.11 -10.47 -9.19
N GLY A 79 7.42 -10.88 -8.12
CA GLY A 79 7.88 -11.87 -7.13
C GLY A 79 7.03 -13.14 -7.09
N SER A 80 7.32 -14.00 -6.11
CA SER A 80 6.65 -15.29 -5.89
C SER A 80 5.22 -15.15 -5.36
N GLY A 81 4.84 -14.00 -4.78
CA GLY A 81 3.52 -13.80 -4.19
C GLY A 81 3.24 -14.84 -3.09
N THR A 82 2.14 -15.57 -3.23
CA THR A 82 1.71 -16.62 -2.29
C THR A 82 2.53 -17.91 -2.40
N GLY A 83 3.80 -17.85 -2.84
CA GLY A 83 4.73 -19.00 -2.85
C GLY A 83 4.90 -19.70 -4.21
N LEU A 84 4.79 -18.99 -5.32
CA LEU A 84 5.11 -19.54 -6.65
C LEU A 84 6.59 -19.96 -6.73
N ASP A 85 6.84 -21.06 -7.43
CA ASP A 85 8.18 -21.49 -7.83
C ASP A 85 8.69 -20.67 -9.04
N GLU A 86 9.92 -20.96 -9.48
CA GLU A 86 10.53 -20.25 -10.62
C GLU A 86 9.68 -20.33 -11.89
N THR A 87 9.10 -21.50 -12.17
CA THR A 87 8.21 -21.71 -13.33
C THR A 87 6.96 -20.85 -13.23
N GLY A 88 6.34 -20.80 -12.05
CA GLY A 88 5.18 -19.97 -11.75
C GLY A 88 5.48 -18.48 -11.89
N ILE A 89 6.66 -18.03 -11.43
CA ILE A 89 7.13 -16.65 -11.60
C ILE A 89 7.30 -16.32 -13.08
N GLN A 90 7.94 -17.18 -13.87
CA GLN A 90 8.12 -16.96 -15.31
C GLN A 90 6.80 -16.93 -16.06
N HIS A 91 5.86 -17.81 -15.70
CA HIS A 91 4.52 -17.80 -16.27
C HIS A 91 3.79 -16.50 -15.93
N LYS A 92 3.79 -16.08 -14.66
CA LYS A 92 3.22 -14.80 -14.20
C LYS A 92 3.82 -13.63 -14.97
N LEU A 93 5.14 -13.57 -15.10
CA LEU A 93 5.84 -12.53 -15.86
C LEU A 93 5.41 -12.50 -17.32
N LYS A 94 5.30 -13.67 -17.98
CA LYS A 94 4.84 -13.76 -19.38
C LYS A 94 3.43 -13.23 -19.54
N VAL A 95 2.50 -13.63 -18.66
CA VAL A 95 1.10 -13.17 -18.70
C VAL A 95 1.01 -11.67 -18.47
N LEU A 96 1.77 -11.12 -17.53
CA LEU A 96 1.75 -9.68 -17.25
C LEU A 96 2.38 -8.86 -18.39
N LYS A 97 3.47 -9.34 -19.00
CA LYS A 97 4.03 -8.73 -20.21
C LYS A 97 3.01 -8.69 -21.34
N GLN A 98 2.27 -9.77 -21.54
CA GLN A 98 1.19 -9.83 -22.53
C GLN A 98 0.07 -8.83 -22.19
N ALA A 99 -0.39 -8.79 -20.95
CA ALA A 99 -1.44 -7.87 -20.52
C ALA A 99 -1.09 -6.40 -20.78
N VAL A 100 0.15 -5.99 -20.44
CA VAL A 100 0.64 -4.63 -20.67
C VAL A 100 0.81 -4.33 -22.17
N ALA A 101 1.27 -5.29 -22.96
CA ALA A 101 1.43 -5.11 -24.40
C ALA A 101 0.10 -5.05 -25.17
N ASN A 102 -0.93 -5.73 -24.68
CA ASN A 102 -2.24 -5.81 -25.33
C ASN A 102 -2.98 -4.46 -25.40
N ARG A 103 -2.64 -3.50 -24.52
CA ARG A 103 -3.33 -2.21 -24.47
C ARG A 103 -2.37 -1.05 -24.35
N LYS A 104 -2.54 -0.09 -25.26
CA LYS A 104 -1.93 1.24 -25.14
C LYS A 104 -2.85 2.11 -24.29
N ILE A 105 -2.41 2.45 -23.09
CA ILE A 105 -3.11 3.38 -22.20
C ILE A 105 -2.23 4.61 -21.93
N THR A 106 -2.85 5.71 -21.54
CA THR A 106 -2.14 6.81 -20.91
C THR A 106 -1.57 6.34 -19.57
N LYS A 107 -0.33 6.73 -19.25
CA LYS A 107 0.29 6.43 -17.94
C LYS A 107 -0.22 7.35 -16.82
N SER A 108 -1.48 7.79 -16.89
CA SER A 108 -2.08 8.55 -15.78
C SER A 108 -2.33 7.57 -14.61
N PRO A 109 -2.18 8.00 -13.34
CA PRO A 109 -2.30 7.08 -12.21
C PRO A 109 -3.66 6.38 -12.15
N LEU A 110 -4.75 7.11 -12.39
CA LEU A 110 -6.12 6.57 -12.35
C LEU A 110 -6.44 5.68 -13.54
N THR A 111 -5.94 5.97 -14.74
CA THR A 111 -6.11 5.07 -15.90
C THR A 111 -5.34 3.77 -15.68
N VAL A 112 -4.13 3.82 -15.12
CA VAL A 112 -3.36 2.61 -14.79
C VAL A 112 -4.08 1.80 -13.72
N LEU A 113 -4.58 2.44 -12.66
CA LEU A 113 -5.34 1.79 -11.57
C LEU A 113 -6.62 1.12 -12.07
N SER A 114 -7.46 1.82 -12.84
CA SER A 114 -8.69 1.25 -13.39
C SER A 114 -8.42 0.11 -14.39
N THR A 115 -7.31 0.17 -15.13
CA THR A 115 -6.97 -0.86 -16.12
C THR A 115 -6.38 -2.12 -15.49
N TYR A 116 -5.49 -1.98 -14.50
CA TYR A 116 -4.66 -3.10 -14.01
C TYR A 116 -4.75 -3.34 -12.49
N GLY A 117 -5.50 -2.51 -11.76
CA GLY A 117 -5.64 -2.61 -10.31
C GLY A 117 -6.68 -3.61 -9.84
N GLY A 118 -7.03 -3.47 -8.56
CA GLY A 118 -8.07 -4.22 -7.86
C GLY A 118 -8.95 -3.24 -7.07
N PHE A 119 -10.18 -3.64 -6.73
CA PHE A 119 -11.07 -2.77 -5.95
C PHE A 119 -10.49 -2.46 -4.56
N GLU A 120 -9.78 -3.41 -3.97
CA GLU A 120 -9.06 -3.25 -2.71
C GLU A 120 -7.93 -2.22 -2.82
N ILE A 121 -7.19 -2.23 -3.93
CA ILE A 121 -6.12 -1.25 -4.20
C ILE A 121 -6.73 0.14 -4.41
N ALA A 122 -7.81 0.24 -5.20
CA ALA A 122 -8.48 1.53 -5.44
C ALA A 122 -9.09 2.12 -4.16
N MET A 123 -9.68 1.27 -3.30
CA MET A 123 -10.18 1.70 -2.00
C MET A 123 -9.05 2.15 -1.07
N MET A 124 -7.90 1.44 -1.04
CA MET A 124 -6.72 1.90 -0.30
C MET A 124 -6.19 3.25 -0.81
N VAL A 125 -6.22 3.51 -2.14
CA VAL A 125 -5.81 4.81 -2.70
C VAL A 125 -6.64 5.95 -2.10
N GLY A 126 -7.97 5.83 -2.11
CA GLY A 126 -8.83 6.84 -1.50
C GLY A 126 -8.63 6.98 0.00
N ALA A 127 -8.43 5.86 0.68
CA ALA A 127 -8.15 5.84 2.12
C ALA A 127 -6.84 6.56 2.48
N TYR A 128 -5.76 6.34 1.71
CA TYR A 128 -4.49 7.05 1.88
C TYR A 128 -4.65 8.56 1.68
N LEU A 129 -5.31 8.96 0.59
CA LEU A 129 -5.52 10.37 0.26
C LEU A 129 -6.31 11.08 1.38
N GLN A 130 -7.41 10.47 1.83
CA GLN A 130 -8.23 11.05 2.89
C GLN A 130 -7.50 11.10 4.23
N ALA A 131 -6.74 10.05 4.58
CA ALA A 131 -5.97 10.03 5.82
C ALA A 131 -4.95 11.17 5.86
N ALA A 132 -4.27 11.44 4.74
CA ALA A 132 -3.32 12.54 4.63
C ALA A 132 -4.01 13.91 4.68
N GLU A 133 -5.16 14.08 4.02
CA GLU A 133 -5.96 15.31 4.11
C GLU A 133 -6.39 15.62 5.55
N LEU A 134 -6.77 14.57 6.30
CA LEU A 134 -7.14 14.65 7.71
C LEU A 134 -5.94 14.67 8.66
N LYS A 135 -4.71 14.71 8.13
CA LYS A 135 -3.45 14.74 8.87
C LYS A 135 -3.26 13.58 9.85
N MET A 136 -3.74 12.41 9.47
CA MET A 136 -3.57 11.17 10.23
C MET A 136 -2.20 10.55 9.94
N LEU A 137 -1.66 9.82 10.91
CA LEU A 137 -0.49 8.97 10.71
C LEU A 137 -0.88 7.72 9.91
N ILE A 138 -0.11 7.40 8.88
CA ILE A 138 -0.37 6.29 7.97
C ILE A 138 0.71 5.22 8.12
N LEU A 139 0.31 4.01 8.45
CA LEU A 139 1.16 2.83 8.54
C LEU A 139 1.01 1.99 7.27
N VAL A 140 2.10 1.87 6.51
CA VAL A 140 2.13 1.21 5.22
C VAL A 140 2.63 -0.22 5.41
N ASP A 141 1.81 -1.20 5.03
CA ASP A 141 2.10 -2.63 5.21
C ASP A 141 3.09 -3.19 4.15
N GLY A 142 2.70 -4.25 3.44
CA GLY A 142 3.53 -4.93 2.46
C GLY A 142 3.38 -4.38 1.05
N PHE A 143 3.82 -5.19 0.07
CA PHE A 143 3.94 -4.79 -1.32
C PHE A 143 2.68 -4.16 -1.93
N ILE A 144 1.51 -4.74 -1.68
CA ILE A 144 0.25 -4.31 -2.32
C ILE A 144 -0.26 -3.01 -1.71
N ALA A 145 -0.16 -2.85 -0.39
CA ALA A 145 -0.45 -1.59 0.30
C ALA A 145 0.47 -0.48 -0.21
N THR A 146 1.78 -0.76 -0.35
CA THR A 146 2.75 0.19 -0.93
C THR A 146 2.47 0.49 -2.41
N ALA A 147 1.95 -0.46 -3.19
CA ALA A 147 1.56 -0.21 -4.58
C ALA A 147 0.32 0.68 -4.69
N ALA A 148 -0.65 0.53 -3.79
CA ALA A 148 -1.76 1.48 -3.68
C ALA A 148 -1.25 2.87 -3.28
N LEU A 149 -0.37 2.95 -2.28
CA LEU A 149 0.28 4.19 -1.89
C LEU A 149 1.01 4.86 -3.07
N LEU A 150 1.72 4.09 -3.90
CA LEU A 150 2.39 4.60 -5.09
C LEU A 150 1.41 5.30 -6.05
N VAL A 151 0.22 4.75 -6.27
CA VAL A 151 -0.82 5.40 -7.09
C VAL A 151 -1.23 6.74 -6.47
N ALA A 152 -1.47 6.77 -5.15
CA ALA A 152 -1.82 7.99 -4.42
C ALA A 152 -0.69 9.05 -4.50
N LEU A 153 0.58 8.65 -4.34
CA LEU A 153 1.74 9.53 -4.42
C LEU A 153 1.95 10.13 -5.81
N LYS A 154 1.53 9.42 -6.87
CA LYS A 154 1.57 9.97 -8.24
C LYS A 154 0.50 11.03 -8.48
N LEU A 155 -0.54 11.07 -7.65
CA LEU A 155 -1.53 12.15 -7.63
C LEU A 155 -1.08 13.29 -6.72
N TYR A 156 -0.63 12.96 -5.50
CA TYR A 156 -0.24 13.92 -4.47
C TYR A 156 1.05 13.48 -3.75
N PRO A 157 2.23 13.96 -4.17
CA PRO A 157 3.51 13.52 -3.63
C PRO A 157 3.73 13.80 -2.14
N ASN A 158 3.17 14.91 -1.62
CA ASN A 158 3.32 15.33 -0.22
C ASN A 158 2.65 14.37 0.77
N LEU A 159 1.82 13.42 0.29
CA LEU A 159 1.23 12.40 1.12
C LEU A 159 2.29 11.52 1.82
N LEU A 160 3.50 11.41 1.24
CA LEU A 160 4.59 10.63 1.81
C LEU A 160 4.98 11.11 3.22
N ASP A 161 4.82 12.40 3.52
CA ASP A 161 5.15 13.00 4.82
C ASP A 161 4.29 12.46 5.98
N TYR A 162 3.17 11.81 5.66
CA TYR A 162 2.27 11.19 6.65
C TYR A 162 2.53 9.69 6.85
N CYS A 163 3.49 9.10 6.12
CA CYS A 163 3.66 7.65 6.02
C CYS A 163 4.83 7.13 6.85
N ILE A 164 4.59 6.06 7.62
CA ILE A 164 5.61 5.18 8.19
C ILE A 164 5.49 3.81 7.54
N PHE A 165 6.60 3.35 6.95
CA PHE A 165 6.67 2.02 6.35
C PHE A 165 6.94 0.99 7.45
N THR A 166 6.07 -0.01 7.57
CA THR A 166 6.07 -0.92 8.72
C THR A 166 7.16 -1.98 8.59
N HIS A 167 7.24 -2.65 7.46
CA HIS A 167 8.21 -3.71 7.23
C HIS A 167 8.67 -3.81 5.78
N GLN A 168 9.86 -4.39 5.57
CA GLN A 168 10.24 -4.92 4.26
C GLN A 168 9.67 -6.32 4.08
N SER A 169 8.80 -6.52 3.09
CA SER A 169 8.30 -7.86 2.76
C SER A 169 9.27 -8.64 1.89
N GLN A 170 9.18 -9.97 1.88
CA GLN A 170 9.94 -10.86 0.99
C GLN A 170 9.47 -10.85 -0.48
N GLU A 171 8.47 -10.04 -0.83
CA GLU A 171 8.18 -9.76 -2.23
C GLU A 171 9.31 -8.92 -2.84
N LYS A 172 9.95 -9.46 -3.88
CA LYS A 172 11.04 -8.79 -4.63
C LYS A 172 10.68 -7.36 -5.03
N GLY A 173 9.44 -7.15 -5.48
CA GLY A 173 8.94 -5.83 -5.89
C GLY A 173 8.91 -4.83 -4.73
N HIS A 174 8.68 -5.26 -3.49
CA HIS A 174 8.54 -4.35 -2.36
C HIS A 174 9.86 -3.68 -2.01
N GLN A 175 10.96 -4.43 -1.95
CA GLN A 175 12.29 -3.86 -1.71
C GLN A 175 12.61 -2.77 -2.73
N LYS A 176 12.37 -3.05 -4.02
CA LYS A 176 12.59 -2.10 -5.12
C LYS A 176 11.68 -0.89 -5.06
N LEU A 177 10.45 -1.07 -4.59
CA LEU A 177 9.51 0.02 -4.39
C LEU A 177 9.92 0.92 -3.22
N LEU A 178 10.34 0.35 -2.08
CA LEU A 178 10.90 1.10 -0.94
C LEU A 178 12.14 1.91 -1.34
N GLU A 179 13.07 1.31 -2.09
CA GLU A 179 14.25 1.99 -2.66
C GLU A 179 13.83 3.21 -3.50
N SER A 180 12.81 3.06 -4.36
CA SER A 180 12.33 4.16 -5.21
C SER A 180 11.66 5.30 -4.43
N LEU A 181 11.06 4.98 -3.29
CA LEU A 181 10.43 5.93 -2.38
C LEU A 181 11.41 6.50 -1.34
N LYS A 182 12.68 6.03 -1.34
CA LYS A 182 13.69 6.34 -0.32
C LYS A 182 13.16 6.08 1.11
N ALA A 183 12.35 5.03 1.24
CA ALA A 183 11.70 4.66 2.48
C ALA A 183 12.55 3.67 3.29
N SER A 184 12.61 3.90 4.60
CA SER A 184 13.24 2.98 5.55
C SER A 184 12.16 2.35 6.43
N PRO A 185 11.87 1.04 6.30
CA PRO A 185 10.85 0.40 7.10
C PRO A 185 11.29 0.18 8.55
N VAL A 186 10.32 0.15 9.47
CA VAL A 186 10.56 -0.07 10.92
C VAL A 186 11.14 -1.45 11.19
N CYS A 187 10.71 -2.48 10.46
CA CYS A 187 11.09 -3.88 10.69
C CYS A 187 11.55 -4.60 9.41
N ASN A 188 12.41 -5.60 9.58
CA ASN A 188 12.73 -6.57 8.53
C ASN A 188 12.68 -7.98 9.15
N LEU A 189 11.52 -8.64 9.01
CA LEU A 189 11.18 -9.90 9.68
C LEU A 189 10.84 -11.02 8.69
N GLU A 190 11.28 -10.88 7.44
CA GLU A 190 11.03 -11.85 6.35
C GLU A 190 9.54 -12.14 6.08
N MET A 191 8.67 -11.17 6.37
CA MET A 191 7.21 -11.31 6.23
C MET A 191 6.75 -11.23 4.76
N ARG A 192 5.61 -11.86 4.45
CA ARG A 192 4.99 -11.81 3.11
C ARG A 192 3.48 -12.12 3.10
N LEU A 193 2.83 -12.01 4.25
CA LEU A 193 1.42 -12.38 4.37
C LEU A 193 0.49 -11.29 3.79
N GLY A 194 0.82 -10.01 4.03
CA GLY A 194 -0.10 -8.90 3.77
C GLY A 194 -1.08 -8.73 4.92
N GLU A 195 -2.34 -8.43 4.61
CA GLU A 195 -3.44 -8.32 5.57
C GLU A 195 -3.26 -7.25 6.67
N GLY A 196 -2.24 -6.38 6.56
CA GLY A 196 -1.92 -5.39 7.60
C GLY A 196 -1.14 -5.99 8.77
N THR A 197 -0.56 -7.18 8.60
CA THR A 197 0.20 -7.83 9.68
C THR A 197 1.46 -7.08 10.07
N GLY A 198 2.13 -6.42 9.13
CA GLY A 198 3.26 -5.54 9.42
C GLY A 198 2.84 -4.32 10.24
N VAL A 199 1.65 -3.76 9.96
CA VAL A 199 1.05 -2.68 10.77
C VAL A 199 0.90 -3.13 12.22
N ALA A 200 0.27 -4.29 12.44
CA ALA A 200 0.02 -4.80 13.79
C ALA A 200 1.32 -5.01 14.59
N ILE A 201 2.40 -5.41 13.92
CA ILE A 201 3.72 -5.62 14.55
C ILE A 201 4.47 -4.31 14.80
N ALA A 202 4.44 -3.38 13.83
CA ALA A 202 5.17 -2.12 13.93
C ALA A 202 4.50 -1.10 14.86
N PHE A 203 3.17 -1.14 15.01
CA PHE A 203 2.42 -0.14 15.78
C PHE A 203 2.90 -0.01 17.24
N PRO A 204 3.15 -1.08 18.02
CA PRO A 204 3.72 -0.96 19.37
C PRO A 204 5.09 -0.28 19.42
N ILE A 205 5.94 -0.47 18.39
CA ILE A 205 7.26 0.17 18.31
C ILE A 205 7.10 1.67 18.09
N ILE A 206 6.17 2.06 17.22
CA ILE A 206 5.86 3.46 16.95
C ILE A 206 5.27 4.13 18.18
N GLN A 207 4.36 3.44 18.89
CA GLN A 207 3.82 3.93 20.16
C GLN A 207 4.91 4.10 21.22
N ALA A 208 5.89 3.19 21.30
CA ALA A 208 7.01 3.33 22.20
C ALA A 208 7.87 4.57 21.88
N ALA A 209 8.07 4.90 20.60
CA ALA A 209 8.78 6.12 20.19
C ALA A 209 8.02 7.39 20.60
N VAL A 210 6.69 7.40 20.49
CA VAL A 210 5.84 8.51 20.95
C VAL A 210 5.92 8.66 22.47
N ASN A 211 5.81 7.56 23.22
CA ASN A 211 5.92 7.57 24.68
C ASN A 211 7.30 8.04 25.14
N PHE A 212 8.36 7.66 24.44
CA PHE A 212 9.72 8.14 24.73
C PHE A 212 9.82 9.67 24.66
N LEU A 213 9.17 10.30 23.68
CA LEU A 213 9.17 11.76 23.55
C LEU A 213 8.31 12.48 24.60
N ASN A 214 7.24 11.84 25.08
CA ASN A 214 6.29 12.47 26.00
C ASN A 214 6.60 12.21 27.47
N ASP A 215 7.13 11.03 27.80
CA ASP A 215 7.20 10.52 29.17
C ASP A 215 8.63 10.35 29.69
N MET A 216 9.64 10.40 28.82
CA MET A 216 11.02 10.30 29.29
C MET A 216 11.46 11.63 29.90
N ALA A 217 11.84 11.58 31.18
CA ALA A 217 12.40 12.72 31.90
C ALA A 217 13.60 13.30 31.14
N SER A 218 13.66 14.63 31.08
CA SER A 218 14.85 15.34 30.61
C SER A 218 16.07 15.03 31.51
N PHE A 219 17.28 15.27 31.01
CA PHE A 219 18.50 15.11 31.81
C PHE A 219 18.46 15.90 33.12
N GLU A 220 17.85 17.09 33.09
CA GLU A 220 17.63 17.96 34.25
C GLU A 220 16.66 17.34 35.26
N GLU A 221 15.52 16.80 34.80
CA GLU A 221 14.53 16.10 35.63
C GLU A 221 15.05 14.76 36.19
N ALA A 222 15.90 14.08 35.44
CA ALA A 222 16.53 12.82 35.85
C ALA A 222 17.73 13.00 36.79
N GLY A 223 18.14 14.25 37.07
CA GLY A 223 19.28 14.56 37.93
C GLY A 223 20.62 14.05 37.37
N VAL A 224 20.72 13.92 36.04
CA VAL A 224 21.93 13.47 35.36
C VAL A 224 22.74 14.71 35.00
N SER A 225 23.93 14.85 35.59
CA SER A 225 24.87 15.90 35.21
C SER A 225 25.30 15.72 33.76
N ASP A 226 25.22 16.77 32.94
CA ASP A 226 25.78 16.82 31.57
C ASP A 226 27.26 16.41 31.61
N GLY A 227 27.53 15.14 31.37
CA GLY A 227 28.82 14.53 31.59
C GLY A 227 29.39 13.92 30.32
N GLY A 228 30.26 14.69 29.64
CA GLY A 228 31.25 14.20 28.67
C GLY A 228 30.98 14.54 27.22
#